data_AF-A0A1C5ICH8-F1
#
_entry.id   AF-A0A1C5ICH8-F1
#
_cell.length_a   1.000
_cell.length_b   1.000
_cell.length_c   1.000
_cell.angle_alpha   90.00
_cell.angle_beta   90.00
_cell.angle_gamma   90.00
#
_symmetry.space_group_name_H-M   'P 1'
#
loop_
_entity.id
_entity.type
_entity.pdbx_description
1 polymer ?
#
loop_
_entity_poly.entity_id
_entity_poly.type
_entity_poly.pdbx_seq_one_letter_code
_entity_poly.pdbx_strand_id
1 'polypeptide(L)'
;MGLFSRKSRDNRSDVEQSRATYQRALALFDQKRWSEAADGFAEAADADPGSSSCRLFLGVSLTNAGRWEEALEPLRACLDLRPEYSEAHNALGMALGKLGRFAEADEHIVHAARLGHPQAATTMRRRGIDYCRECHRPLHRTEPGTFDVNVISPKVGMQCTTCDEVFCVPCLLGDADSAFNVPCLRCGGELTVMELDR
;
A
#
# COMPACT_ATOMS: atom_id res chain seq x y z
N MET A 1 -36.66 22.01 32.43
CA MET A 1 -36.62 21.68 30.99
C MET A 1 -36.12 22.92 30.26
N GLY A 2 -35.03 22.97 29.51
CA GLY A 2 -34.00 21.98 29.18
C GLY A 2 -32.65 22.71 29.05
N LEU A 3 -31.59 21.96 29.33
CA LEU A 3 -30.20 22.41 29.30
C LEU A 3 -29.73 22.56 27.85
N PHE A 4 -29.53 23.79 27.40
CA PHE A 4 -28.73 24.07 26.20
C PHE A 4 -27.26 23.79 26.53
N SER A 5 -26.78 22.61 26.14
CA SER A 5 -25.41 22.18 26.40
C SER A 5 -24.43 22.87 25.45
N ARG A 6 -23.48 23.58 26.06
CA ARG A 6 -22.31 24.26 25.47
C ARG A 6 -21.52 23.31 24.56
N LYS A 7 -21.50 23.53 23.24
CA LYS A 7 -20.55 22.87 22.30
C LYS A 7 -19.84 23.88 21.38
N SER A 8 -19.47 25.05 21.93
CA SER A 8 -18.71 26.08 21.21
C SER A 8 -17.65 26.78 22.08
N ARG A 9 -17.09 26.04 23.05
CA ARG A 9 -15.86 26.33 23.81
C ARG A 9 -15.00 25.08 23.60
N ASP A 10 -13.81 25.05 23.01
CA ASP A 10 -12.86 26.08 22.62
C ASP A 10 -11.95 25.40 21.58
N ASN A 11 -12.29 25.50 20.28
CA ASN A 11 -11.60 24.74 19.20
C ASN A 11 -10.08 24.99 19.18
N ARG A 12 -9.63 26.10 19.79
CA ARG A 12 -8.22 26.46 19.89
C ARG A 12 -7.51 25.70 21.02
N SER A 13 -8.17 25.43 22.14
CA SER A 13 -7.62 24.58 23.21
C SER A 13 -7.56 23.12 22.77
N ASP A 14 -8.56 22.66 22.02
CA ASP A 14 -8.63 21.27 21.55
C ASP A 14 -7.52 20.98 20.52
N VAL A 15 -7.22 21.95 19.64
CA VAL A 15 -6.10 21.86 18.69
C VAL A 15 -4.73 21.96 19.37
N GLU A 16 -4.57 22.84 20.38
CA GLU A 16 -3.32 22.92 21.15
C GLU A 16 -3.08 21.66 21.98
N GLN A 17 -4.14 21.11 22.57
CA GLN A 17 -4.11 19.83 23.28
C GLN A 17 -3.81 18.67 22.32
N SER A 18 -4.46 18.63 21.16
CA SER A 18 -4.17 17.64 20.09
C SER A 18 -2.69 17.67 19.71
N ARG A 19 -2.11 18.86 19.54
CA ARG A 19 -0.69 19.01 19.22
C ARG A 19 0.23 18.52 20.35
N ALA A 20 -0.11 18.78 21.61
CA ALA A 20 0.65 18.30 22.75
C ALA A 20 0.59 16.76 22.88
N THR A 21 -0.60 16.18 22.75
CA THR A 21 -0.81 14.73 22.75
C THR A 21 -0.08 14.07 21.58
N TYR A 22 -0.14 14.67 20.39
CA TYR A 22 0.60 14.21 19.21
C TYR A 22 2.12 14.17 19.43
N GLN A 23 2.70 15.23 20.03
CA GLN A 23 4.14 15.26 20.32
C GLN A 23 4.55 14.19 21.35
N ARG A 24 3.70 13.95 22.35
CA ARG A 24 3.92 12.85 23.30
C ARG A 24 3.83 11.48 22.62
N ALA A 25 2.84 11.29 21.76
CA ALA A 25 2.65 10.05 20.99
C ALA A 25 3.84 9.78 20.07
N LEU A 26 4.39 10.81 19.41
CA LEU A 26 5.63 10.72 18.63
C LEU A 26 6.81 10.26 19.49
N ALA A 27 6.99 10.81 20.69
CA ALA A 27 8.07 10.39 21.58
C ALA A 27 7.93 8.90 22.00
N LEU A 28 6.70 8.41 22.18
CA LEU A 28 6.42 7.00 22.45
C LEU A 28 6.66 6.11 21.21
N PHE A 29 6.33 6.63 20.04
CA PHE A 29 6.60 5.98 18.75
C PHE A 29 8.10 5.76 18.53
N ASP A 30 8.92 6.78 18.79
CA ASP A 30 10.38 6.68 18.69
C ASP A 30 10.97 5.67 19.69
N GLN A 31 10.33 5.52 20.85
CA GLN A 31 10.66 4.51 21.86
C GLN A 31 10.13 3.11 21.52
N LYS A 32 9.44 2.94 20.39
CA LYS A 32 8.80 1.68 19.96
C LYS A 32 7.72 1.18 20.91
N ARG A 33 7.14 2.08 21.71
CA ARG A 33 6.01 1.78 22.62
C ARG A 33 4.71 1.87 21.84
N TRP A 34 4.55 0.96 20.88
CA TRP A 34 3.55 1.06 19.81
C TRP A 34 2.11 1.16 20.30
N SER A 35 1.72 0.38 21.31
CA SER A 35 0.36 0.43 21.85
C SER A 35 0.04 1.78 22.48
N GLU A 36 0.97 2.32 23.27
CA GLU A 36 0.78 3.63 23.93
C GLU A 36 0.86 4.79 22.94
N ALA A 37 1.72 4.65 21.92
CA ALA A 37 1.76 5.60 20.82
C ALA A 37 0.42 5.62 20.06
N ALA A 38 -0.15 4.44 19.78
CA ALA A 38 -1.46 4.33 19.13
C ALA A 38 -2.55 5.02 19.95
N ASP A 39 -2.60 4.81 21.27
CA ASP A 39 -3.60 5.46 22.13
C ASP A 39 -3.47 7.00 22.09
N GLY A 40 -2.24 7.52 22.12
CA GLY A 40 -1.99 8.96 21.99
C GLY A 40 -2.33 9.53 20.61
N PHE A 41 -2.04 8.80 19.53
CA PHE A 41 -2.42 9.22 18.18
C PHE A 41 -3.93 9.14 17.94
N ALA A 42 -4.64 8.20 18.57
CA ALA A 42 -6.10 8.13 18.53
C ALA A 42 -6.72 9.36 19.20
N GLU A 43 -6.27 9.72 20.40
CA GLU A 43 -6.72 10.94 21.08
C GLU A 43 -6.42 12.20 20.25
N ALA A 44 -5.23 12.28 19.63
CA ALA A 44 -4.88 13.40 18.75
C ALA A 44 -5.74 13.45 17.47
N ALA A 45 -6.10 12.29 16.90
CA ALA A 45 -6.96 12.17 15.72
C ALA A 45 -8.43 12.51 16.02
N ASP A 46 -8.91 12.19 17.23
CA ASP A 46 -10.26 12.57 17.68
C ASP A 46 -10.40 14.09 17.85
N ALA A 47 -9.34 14.74 18.33
CA ALA A 47 -9.29 16.19 18.49
C ALA A 47 -9.08 16.95 17.16
N ASP A 48 -8.40 16.33 16.19
CA ASP A 48 -8.29 16.85 14.82
C ASP A 48 -8.60 15.75 13.77
N PRO A 49 -9.89 15.55 13.45
CA PRO A 49 -10.31 14.62 12.41
C PRO A 49 -9.89 15.04 11.00
N GLY A 50 -9.25 16.18 10.79
CA GLY A 50 -8.70 16.57 9.48
C GLY A 50 -7.25 16.10 9.27
N SER A 51 -6.58 15.63 10.34
CA SER A 51 -5.16 15.32 10.29
C SER A 51 -4.88 13.95 9.66
N SER A 52 -4.34 13.95 8.44
CA SER A 52 -3.82 12.73 7.80
C SER A 52 -2.60 12.18 8.55
N SER A 53 -1.77 13.05 9.13
CA SER A 53 -0.59 12.63 9.90
C SER A 53 -0.96 11.87 11.17
N CYS A 54 -1.95 12.33 11.94
CA CYS A 54 -2.40 11.61 13.13
C CYS A 54 -2.92 10.22 12.78
N ARG A 55 -3.72 10.11 11.71
CA ARG A 55 -4.23 8.83 11.20
C ARG A 55 -3.15 7.89 10.69
N LEU A 56 -2.17 8.43 9.94
CA LEU A 56 -1.01 7.67 9.49
C LEU A 56 -0.27 7.06 10.69
N PHE A 57 0.10 7.89 11.66
CA PHE A 57 0.87 7.43 12.82
C PHE A 57 0.06 6.49 13.73
N LEU A 58 -1.25 6.70 13.87
CA LEU A 58 -2.14 5.75 14.54
C LEU A 58 -2.10 4.38 13.85
N GLY A 59 -2.36 4.35 12.54
CA GLY A 59 -2.35 3.12 11.75
C GLY A 59 -1.01 2.40 11.75
N VAL A 60 0.10 3.12 11.60
CA VAL A 60 1.45 2.56 11.67
C VAL A 60 1.76 2.03 13.07
N SER A 61 1.34 2.73 14.13
CA SER A 61 1.52 2.26 15.51
C SER A 61 0.74 0.99 15.78
N LEU A 62 -0.53 0.92 15.37
CA LEU A 62 -1.37 -0.28 15.49
C LEU A 62 -0.79 -1.46 14.71
N THR A 63 -0.29 -1.20 13.51
CA THR A 63 0.44 -2.19 12.71
C THR A 63 1.65 -2.69 13.50
N ASN A 64 2.55 -1.82 13.96
CA ASN A 64 3.72 -2.28 14.73
C ASN A 64 3.38 -2.95 16.08
N ALA A 65 2.23 -2.63 16.68
CA ALA A 65 1.72 -3.27 17.89
C ALA A 65 1.10 -4.67 17.65
N GLY A 66 0.94 -5.08 16.39
CA GLY A 66 0.29 -6.34 16.02
C GLY A 66 -1.24 -6.30 16.00
N ARG A 67 -1.83 -5.11 16.12
CA ARG A 67 -3.28 -4.86 16.10
C ARG A 67 -3.72 -4.60 14.65
N TRP A 68 -3.53 -5.60 13.78
CA TRP A 68 -3.63 -5.44 12.33
C TRP A 68 -5.02 -5.02 11.85
N GLU A 69 -6.09 -5.59 12.42
CA GLU A 69 -7.48 -5.28 12.04
C GLU A 69 -7.82 -3.82 12.38
N GLU A 70 -7.41 -3.37 13.57
CA GLU A 70 -7.65 -2.01 14.04
C GLU A 70 -6.84 -0.97 13.24
N ALA A 71 -5.72 -1.36 12.64
CA ALA A 71 -4.92 -0.48 11.79
C ALA A 71 -5.60 -0.15 10.46
N LEU A 72 -6.55 -0.97 9.98
CA LEU A 72 -7.11 -0.82 8.64
C LEU A 72 -7.91 0.47 8.46
N GLU A 73 -8.77 0.80 9.42
CA GLU A 73 -9.62 2.00 9.38
C GLU A 73 -8.80 3.30 9.35
N PRO A 74 -7.87 3.55 10.30
CA PRO A 74 -7.12 4.80 10.30
C PRO A 74 -6.19 4.93 9.09
N LEU A 75 -5.63 3.83 8.57
CA LEU A 75 -4.84 3.85 7.34
C LEU A 75 -5.70 4.19 6.11
N ARG A 76 -6.90 3.62 5.98
CA ARG A 76 -7.84 3.97 4.91
C ARG A 76 -8.28 5.42 4.99
N ALA A 77 -8.68 5.88 6.18
CA ALA A 77 -9.06 7.27 6.38
C ALA A 77 -7.89 8.25 6.15
N CYS A 78 -6.64 7.82 6.40
CA CYS A 78 -5.46 8.58 6.00
C CYS A 78 -5.35 8.70 4.47
N LEU A 79 -5.56 7.60 3.74
CA LEU A 79 -5.49 7.56 2.28
C LEU A 79 -6.65 8.32 1.61
N ASP A 80 -7.83 8.33 2.23
CA ASP A 80 -8.97 9.15 1.77
C ASP A 80 -8.64 10.65 1.80
N LEU A 81 -7.83 11.09 2.77
CA LEU A 81 -7.35 12.47 2.87
C LEU A 81 -6.12 12.74 2.00
N ARG A 82 -5.21 11.76 1.91
CA ARG A 82 -3.93 11.86 1.21
C ARG A 82 -3.62 10.53 0.50
N PRO A 83 -4.08 10.35 -0.75
CA PRO A 83 -3.83 9.12 -1.51
C PRO A 83 -2.35 8.86 -1.79
N GLU A 84 -1.54 9.91 -1.86
CA GLU A 84 -0.11 9.86 -2.20
C GLU A 84 0.80 9.42 -1.03
N TYR A 85 0.23 9.04 0.12
CA TYR A 85 1.03 8.60 1.28
C TYR A 85 1.53 7.16 1.12
N SER A 86 2.74 7.08 0.58
CA SER A 86 3.46 5.83 0.34
C SER A 86 3.56 4.94 1.60
N GLU A 87 3.74 5.57 2.77
CA GLU A 87 3.84 4.97 4.08
C GLU A 87 2.51 4.34 4.53
N ALA A 88 1.38 5.01 4.28
CA ALA A 88 0.06 4.48 4.58
C ALA A 88 -0.26 3.27 3.71
N HIS A 89 0.04 3.34 2.41
CA HIS A 89 -0.07 2.19 1.51
C HIS A 89 0.79 1.01 1.98
N ASN A 90 2.06 1.25 2.34
CA ASN A 90 2.94 0.18 2.81
C ASN A 90 2.43 -0.45 4.12
N ALA A 91 2.03 0.37 5.10
CA ALA A 91 1.50 -0.11 6.37
C ALA A 91 0.19 -0.91 6.18
N LEU A 92 -0.69 -0.44 5.29
CA LEU A 92 -1.96 -1.12 4.99
C LEU A 92 -1.72 -2.46 4.30
N GLY A 93 -0.80 -2.48 3.33
CA GLY A 93 -0.37 -3.73 2.70
C GLY A 93 0.22 -4.73 3.69
N MET A 94 1.05 -4.27 4.64
CA MET A 94 1.59 -5.13 5.69
C MET A 94 0.50 -5.68 6.62
N ALA A 95 -0.41 -4.83 7.10
CA ALA A 95 -1.51 -5.24 7.98
C ALA A 95 -2.44 -6.25 7.29
N LEU A 96 -2.85 -5.99 6.05
CA LEU A 96 -3.65 -6.91 5.23
C LEU A 96 -2.95 -8.25 5.01
N GLY A 97 -1.65 -8.23 4.72
CA GLY A 97 -0.86 -9.44 4.58
C GLY A 97 -0.79 -10.28 5.85
N LYS A 98 -0.75 -9.63 7.03
CA LYS A 98 -0.81 -10.32 8.33
C LYS A 98 -2.19 -10.91 8.63
N LEU A 99 -3.24 -10.34 8.08
CA LEU A 99 -4.62 -10.84 8.14
C LEU A 99 -4.93 -11.91 7.08
N GLY A 100 -3.97 -12.23 6.19
CA GLY A 100 -4.17 -13.19 5.10
C GLY A 100 -4.92 -12.63 3.88
N ARG A 101 -5.20 -11.32 3.85
CA ARG A 101 -5.87 -10.62 2.74
C ARG A 101 -4.84 -10.25 1.67
N PHE A 102 -4.22 -11.26 1.06
CA PHE A 102 -3.03 -11.09 0.21
C PHE A 102 -3.30 -10.28 -1.06
N ALA A 103 -4.41 -10.50 -1.76
CA ALA A 103 -4.71 -9.75 -2.98
C ALA A 103 -4.78 -8.23 -2.73
N GLU A 104 -5.53 -7.81 -1.70
CA GLU A 104 -5.60 -6.39 -1.30
C GLU A 104 -4.24 -5.87 -0.80
N ALA A 105 -3.50 -6.71 -0.06
CA ALA A 105 -2.17 -6.34 0.40
C ALA A 105 -1.24 -5.98 -0.77
N ASP A 106 -1.27 -6.79 -1.82
CA ASP A 106 -0.36 -6.66 -2.95
C ASP A 106 -0.70 -5.43 -3.78
N GLU A 107 -1.98 -5.06 -3.92
CA GLU A 107 -2.40 -3.77 -4.49
C GLU A 107 -1.79 -2.58 -3.75
N HIS A 108 -1.88 -2.57 -2.41
CA HIS A 108 -1.32 -1.48 -1.61
C HIS A 108 0.21 -1.47 -1.60
N ILE A 109 0.86 -2.63 -1.59
CA ILE A 109 2.32 -2.71 -1.69
C ILE A 109 2.82 -2.21 -3.05
N VAL A 110 2.16 -2.58 -4.15
CA VAL A 110 2.49 -2.06 -5.49
C VAL A 110 2.30 -0.55 -5.56
N HIS A 111 1.20 -0.04 -5.01
CA HIS A 111 0.96 1.39 -4.96
C HIS A 111 2.05 2.12 -4.17
N ALA A 112 2.43 1.60 -2.99
CA ALA A 112 3.54 2.14 -2.20
C ALA A 112 4.86 2.16 -2.98
N ALA A 113 5.16 1.09 -3.74
CA ALA A 113 6.37 1.01 -4.55
C ALA A 113 6.38 2.04 -5.68
N ARG A 114 5.22 2.30 -6.32
CA ARG A 114 5.07 3.33 -7.36
C ARG A 114 5.27 4.74 -6.80
N LEU A 115 4.83 4.98 -5.58
CA LEU A 115 5.05 6.22 -4.85
C LEU A 115 6.48 6.34 -4.29
N GLY A 116 7.34 5.35 -4.52
CA GLY A 116 8.75 5.39 -4.11
C GLY A 116 9.02 4.94 -2.67
N HIS A 117 8.10 4.23 -2.02
CA HIS A 117 8.32 3.73 -0.66
C HIS A 117 9.52 2.76 -0.61
N PRO A 118 10.54 3.02 0.23
CA PRO A 118 11.82 2.29 0.18
C PRO A 118 11.68 0.81 0.55
N GLN A 119 10.73 0.46 1.42
CA GLN A 119 10.56 -0.93 1.85
C GLN A 119 9.63 -1.72 0.92
N ALA A 120 8.81 -1.05 0.11
CA ALA A 120 7.80 -1.72 -0.71
C ALA A 120 8.45 -2.64 -1.76
N ALA A 121 9.52 -2.19 -2.42
CA ALA A 121 10.28 -3.02 -3.37
C ALA A 121 10.87 -4.29 -2.72
N THR A 122 11.29 -4.19 -1.44
CA THR A 122 11.80 -5.36 -0.70
C THR A 122 10.68 -6.32 -0.35
N THR A 123 9.52 -5.81 0.10
CA THR A 123 8.33 -6.61 0.37
C THR A 123 7.83 -7.31 -0.88
N MET A 124 7.77 -6.60 -2.01
CA MET A 124 7.44 -7.16 -3.32
C MET A 124 8.36 -8.32 -3.69
N ARG A 125 9.69 -8.11 -3.65
CA ARG A 125 10.66 -9.17 -3.97
C ARG A 125 10.48 -10.39 -3.08
N ARG A 126 10.31 -10.19 -1.76
CA ARG A 126 10.12 -11.30 -0.80
C ARG A 126 8.85 -12.10 -1.04
N ARG A 127 7.80 -11.46 -1.57
CA ARG A 127 6.51 -12.07 -1.88
C ARG A 127 6.43 -12.56 -3.33
N GLY A 128 7.49 -12.38 -4.12
CA GLY A 128 7.47 -12.69 -5.56
C GLY A 128 6.46 -11.84 -6.32
N ILE A 129 6.32 -10.55 -5.98
CA ILE A 129 5.40 -9.63 -6.65
C ILE A 129 6.18 -8.69 -7.55
N ASP A 130 5.60 -8.41 -8.71
CA ASP A 130 5.92 -7.34 -9.65
C ASP A 130 4.62 -6.59 -10.02
N TYR A 131 4.66 -5.64 -10.94
CA TYR A 131 3.45 -5.01 -11.47
C TYR A 131 3.59 -4.61 -12.92
N CYS A 132 2.44 -4.56 -13.61
CA CYS A 132 2.38 -4.07 -14.98
C CYS A 132 2.71 -2.58 -15.04
N ARG A 133 3.61 -2.18 -15.94
CA ARG A 133 3.98 -0.77 -16.10
C ARG A 133 2.87 0.11 -16.66
N GLU A 134 1.92 -0.47 -17.39
CA GLU A 134 0.77 0.24 -17.96
C GLU A 134 -0.41 0.36 -16.97
N CYS A 135 -0.97 -0.76 -16.51
CA CYS A 135 -2.16 -0.75 -15.65
C CYS A 135 -1.86 -0.80 -14.15
N HIS A 136 -0.59 -0.99 -13.77
CA HIS A 136 -0.14 -1.03 -12.38
C HIS A 136 -0.74 -2.15 -11.53
N ARG A 137 -1.37 -3.14 -12.16
CA ARG A 137 -1.88 -4.32 -11.47
C ARG A 137 -0.72 -5.17 -10.94
N PRO A 138 -0.81 -5.70 -9.70
CA PRO A 138 0.14 -6.68 -9.20
C PRO A 138 0.22 -7.92 -10.11
N LEU A 139 1.42 -8.46 -10.25
CA LEU A 139 1.76 -9.63 -11.02
C LEU A 139 2.66 -10.52 -10.17
N HIS A 140 2.34 -11.79 -10.01
CA HIS A 140 3.14 -12.70 -9.18
C HIS A 140 4.20 -13.39 -10.03
N ARG A 141 5.41 -13.62 -9.52
CA ARG A 141 6.46 -14.39 -10.17
C ARG A 141 6.41 -15.81 -9.60
N THR A 142 6.30 -16.82 -10.46
CA THR A 142 6.65 -18.20 -10.06
C THR A 142 8.16 -18.44 -10.20
N GLU A 143 8.69 -19.45 -9.49
CA GLU A 143 10.05 -19.94 -9.73
C GLU A 143 10.19 -20.46 -11.19
N PRO A 144 11.39 -20.42 -11.81
CA PRO A 144 11.53 -20.79 -13.20
C PRO A 144 11.53 -22.32 -13.38
N GLY A 145 10.68 -22.84 -14.27
CA GLY A 145 10.79 -24.25 -14.69
C GLY A 145 9.61 -24.81 -15.49
N THR A 146 9.77 -24.84 -16.82
CA THR A 146 8.96 -25.52 -17.87
C THR A 146 7.53 -25.05 -18.12
N PHE A 147 7.32 -24.49 -19.32
CA PHE A 147 6.03 -24.08 -19.87
C PHE A 147 5.75 -24.82 -21.18
N ASP A 148 4.47 -25.11 -21.41
CA ASP A 148 3.92 -25.34 -22.74
C ASP A 148 3.43 -24.00 -23.30
N VAL A 149 4.16 -23.43 -24.26
CA VAL A 149 3.93 -22.11 -24.87
C VAL A 149 2.64 -22.03 -25.71
N ASN A 150 1.89 -23.12 -25.84
CA ASN A 150 0.70 -23.20 -26.69
C ASN A 150 -0.63 -22.85 -26.00
N VAL A 151 -0.59 -22.39 -24.74
CA VAL A 151 -1.80 -21.97 -24.02
C VAL A 151 -1.62 -20.53 -23.55
N ILE A 152 -2.18 -19.58 -24.32
CA ILE A 152 -2.34 -18.18 -23.87
C ILE A 152 -3.35 -18.20 -22.72
N SER A 153 -2.83 -18.28 -21.50
CA SER A 153 -3.60 -18.13 -20.27
C SER A 153 -3.52 -16.67 -19.82
N PRO A 154 -4.57 -16.09 -19.20
CA PRO A 154 -4.52 -14.75 -18.56
C PRO A 154 -3.53 -14.65 -17.37
N LYS A 155 -2.67 -15.66 -17.20
CA LYS A 155 -1.72 -15.89 -16.11
C LYS A 155 -0.27 -15.76 -16.56
N VAL A 156 -0.05 -14.99 -17.63
CA VAL A 156 1.27 -14.74 -18.19
C VAL A 156 1.53 -13.24 -18.15
N GLY A 157 2.69 -12.88 -17.64
CA GLY A 157 3.29 -11.56 -17.80
C GLY A 157 4.44 -11.64 -18.80
N MET A 158 4.89 -10.49 -19.27
CA MET A 158 6.06 -10.38 -20.15
C MET A 158 7.09 -9.50 -19.46
N GLN A 159 8.32 -9.98 -19.31
CA GLN A 159 9.44 -9.21 -18.76
C GLN A 159 10.42 -8.83 -19.87
N CYS A 160 10.85 -7.57 -19.91
CA CYS A 160 11.87 -7.13 -20.83
C CYS A 160 13.27 -7.57 -20.39
N THR A 161 14.02 -8.20 -21.29
CA THR A 161 15.40 -8.64 -21.02
C THR A 161 16.41 -7.50 -20.95
N THR A 162 16.03 -6.31 -21.44
CA THR A 162 16.91 -5.14 -21.52
C THR A 162 16.71 -4.16 -20.36
N CYS A 163 15.46 -3.92 -19.95
CA CYS A 163 15.14 -2.91 -18.92
C CYS A 163 14.38 -3.48 -17.71
N ASP A 164 14.19 -4.80 -17.64
CA ASP A 164 13.48 -5.52 -16.57
C ASP A 164 12.02 -5.08 -16.34
N GLU A 165 11.44 -4.32 -17.26
CA GLU A 165 10.04 -3.93 -17.15
C GLU A 165 9.08 -5.08 -17.39
N VAL A 166 8.01 -5.09 -16.61
CA VAL A 166 6.98 -6.13 -16.66
C VAL A 166 5.67 -5.56 -17.20
N PHE A 167 5.06 -6.28 -18.12
CA PHE A 167 3.76 -5.97 -18.72
C PHE A 167 2.81 -7.15 -18.55
N CYS A 168 1.53 -6.90 -18.29
CA CYS A 168 0.52 -7.94 -18.39
C CYS A 168 0.13 -8.12 -19.86
N VAL A 169 -0.22 -9.34 -20.25
CA VAL A 169 -0.58 -9.67 -21.64
C VAL A 169 -1.69 -8.75 -22.21
N PRO A 170 -2.79 -8.45 -21.48
CA PRO A 170 -3.82 -7.56 -22.00
C PRO A 170 -3.33 -6.14 -22.33
N CYS A 171 -2.46 -5.57 -21.50
CA CYS A 171 -1.91 -4.24 -21.76
C CYS A 171 -0.88 -4.23 -22.90
N LEU A 172 -0.18 -5.36 -23.11
CA LEU A 172 0.82 -5.47 -24.16
C LEU A 172 0.20 -5.76 -25.53
N LEU A 173 -0.75 -6.68 -25.60
CA LEU A 173 -1.33 -7.18 -26.86
C LEU A 173 -2.66 -6.51 -27.23
N GLY A 174 -3.37 -5.91 -26.27
CA GLY A 174 -4.73 -5.42 -26.49
C GLY A 174 -5.67 -6.54 -26.94
N ASP A 175 -6.47 -6.26 -27.98
CA ASP A 175 -7.37 -7.24 -28.63
C ASP A 175 -6.69 -8.03 -29.76
N ALA A 176 -5.37 -7.89 -29.95
CA ALA A 176 -4.67 -8.55 -31.05
C ALA A 176 -4.34 -10.01 -30.70
N ASP A 177 -5.12 -10.95 -31.25
CA ASP A 177 -5.01 -12.39 -31.02
C ASP A 177 -3.66 -13.05 -31.45
N SER A 178 -2.71 -12.32 -32.04
CA SER A 178 -1.65 -12.98 -32.83
C SER A 178 -0.26 -12.33 -32.88
N ALA A 179 0.09 -11.36 -32.03
CA ALA A 179 1.41 -10.73 -32.09
C ALA A 179 2.34 -11.24 -30.95
N PHE A 180 3.06 -12.34 -31.17
CA PHE A 180 4.11 -12.81 -30.24
C PHE A 180 5.42 -12.03 -30.34
N ASN A 181 5.51 -11.03 -31.22
CA ASN A 181 6.74 -10.28 -31.48
C ASN A 181 6.56 -8.78 -31.15
N VAL A 182 5.81 -8.48 -30.09
CA VAL A 182 5.64 -7.10 -29.60
C VAL A 182 6.91 -6.71 -28.84
N PRO A 183 7.59 -5.62 -29.24
CA PRO A 183 8.77 -5.14 -28.52
C PRO A 183 8.36 -4.50 -27.19
N CYS A 184 9.29 -4.41 -26.24
CA CYS A 184 9.07 -3.69 -24.99
C CYS A 184 8.60 -2.25 -25.24
N LEU A 185 7.48 -1.86 -24.62
CA LEU A 185 6.86 -0.54 -24.80
C LEU A 185 7.75 0.63 -24.35
N ARG A 186 8.74 0.37 -23.48
CA ARG A 186 9.67 1.40 -22.99
C ARG A 186 10.95 1.53 -23.76
N CYS A 187 11.61 0.42 -24.12
CA CYS A 187 12.95 0.46 -24.71
C CYS A 187 13.08 -0.21 -26.07
N GLY A 188 12.00 -0.80 -26.60
CA GLY A 188 12.03 -1.54 -27.87
C GLY A 188 12.75 -2.89 -27.82
N GLY A 189 13.19 -3.33 -26.63
CA GLY A 189 13.92 -4.58 -26.43
C GLY A 189 13.03 -5.83 -26.47
N GLU A 190 13.67 -6.99 -26.42
CA GLU A 190 12.99 -8.29 -26.43
C GLU A 190 12.25 -8.56 -25.11
N LEU A 191 11.10 -9.24 -25.21
CA LEU A 191 10.26 -9.64 -24.08
C LEU A 191 10.30 -11.16 -23.92
N THR A 192 10.36 -11.63 -22.67
CA THR A 192 10.26 -13.04 -22.32
C THR A 192 9.03 -13.31 -21.46
N VAL A 193 8.47 -14.50 -21.62
CA VAL A 193 7.31 -14.99 -20.85
C VAL A 193 7.69 -15.16 -19.37
N MET A 194 6.83 -14.66 -18.49
CA MET A 194 6.89 -14.82 -17.04
C MET A 194 5.56 -15.42 -16.56
N GLU A 195 5.59 -16.51 -15.79
CA GLU A 195 4.37 -17.12 -15.25
C GLU A 195 3.87 -16.29 -14.06
N LEU A 196 2.55 -16.13 -14.00
CA LEU A 196 1.85 -15.50 -12.90
C LEU A 196 1.11 -16.55 -12.08
N ASP A 197 1.31 -16.52 -10.76
CA ASP A 197 0.73 -17.49 -9.83
C ASP A 197 -0.81 -17.34 -9.68
N ARG A 198 -1.44 -18.41 -9.17
CA ARG A 198 -2.88 -18.66 -9.00
C ARG A 198 -3.56 -17.84 -7.93
#